data_AF-A0A1G1NFY8-F1
#
_entry.id   AF-A0A1G1NFY8-F1
#
_cell.length_a   1.000
_cell.length_b   1.000
_cell.length_c   1.000
_cell.angle_alpha   90.00
_cell.angle_beta   90.00
_cell.angle_gamma   90.00
#
_symmetry.space_group_name_H-M   'P 1'
#
loop_
_entity.id
_entity.type
_entity.pdbx_description
1 polymer ?
#
loop_
_entity_poly.entity_id
_entity_poly.type
_entity_poly.pdbx_seq_one_letter_code
_entity_poly.pdbx_strand_id
1 'polypeptide(L)'
;MPKPEEYSERKTQLAGWPVNIVTFRLGAVYHTTIDNTDPGAWVVKAQGASKQASESKALQEAELLLEKVKKSKPPTGCTSVPGF
;
A
#
# COMPACT_ATOMS: atom_id res chain seq x y z
N MET A 1 -22.30 -1.42 -15.46
CA MET A 1 -21.20 -1.85 -14.58
C MET A 1 -19.90 -1.32 -15.18
N PRO A 2 -19.17 -0.41 -14.52
CA PRO A 2 -17.90 0.08 -15.05
C PRO A 2 -16.88 -1.07 -15.04
N LYS A 3 -16.26 -1.34 -16.19
CA LYS A 3 -15.18 -2.32 -16.29
C LYS A 3 -13.89 -1.61 -15.82
N PRO A 4 -13.04 -2.28 -15.03
CA PRO A 4 -11.71 -1.74 -14.74
C PRO A 4 -10.91 -1.74 -16.04
N GLU A 5 -10.56 -0.55 -16.51
CA GLU A 5 -9.68 -0.33 -17.66
C GLU A 5 -8.25 -0.10 -17.13
N GLU A 6 -7.23 -0.47 -17.90
CA GLU A 6 -5.82 -0.27 -17.53
C GLU A 6 -5.43 -0.84 -16.15
N TYR A 7 -5.88 -2.07 -15.84
CA TYR A 7 -5.45 -2.76 -14.61
C TYR A 7 -3.94 -3.01 -14.64
N SER A 8 -3.26 -2.57 -13.58
CA SER A 8 -1.83 -2.78 -13.38
C SER A 8 -1.59 -3.12 -11.92
N GLU A 9 -0.98 -4.27 -11.68
CA GLU A 9 -0.54 -4.69 -10.35
C GLU A 9 0.97 -4.85 -10.34
N ARG A 10 1.61 -4.39 -9.26
CA ARG A 10 3.02 -4.66 -9.01
C ARG A 10 3.29 -4.81 -7.53
N LYS A 11 4.15 -5.76 -7.20
CA LYS A 11 4.67 -5.93 -5.85
C LYS A 11 6.01 -5.22 -5.77
N THR A 12 6.18 -4.39 -4.76
CA THR A 12 7.42 -3.68 -4.50
C THR A 12 7.72 -3.71 -3.01
N GLN A 13 8.90 -3.25 -2.63
CA GLN A 13 9.30 -3.19 -1.23
C GLN A 13 9.49 -1.72 -0.85
N LEU A 14 8.66 -1.22 0.06
CA LEU A 14 8.75 0.15 0.58
C LEU A 14 9.25 0.10 2.02
N ALA A 15 10.38 0.77 2.28
CA ALA A 15 11.03 0.82 3.59
C ALA A 15 11.24 -0.57 4.25
N GLY A 16 11.54 -1.59 3.44
CA GLY A 16 11.74 -2.97 3.90
C GLY A 16 10.47 -3.82 4.02
N TRP A 17 9.29 -3.26 3.80
CA TRP A 17 8.02 -3.98 3.85
C TRP A 17 7.52 -4.36 2.44
N PRO A 18 7.07 -5.61 2.21
CA PRO A 18 6.46 -6.01 0.96
C PRO A 18 5.09 -5.33 0.82
N VAL A 19 4.94 -4.51 -0.21
CA VAL A 19 3.70 -3.84 -0.55
C VAL A 19 3.26 -4.21 -1.96
N ASN A 20 1.96 -4.29 -2.15
CA ASN A 20 1.34 -4.51 -3.43
C ASN A 20 0.65 -3.21 -3.86
N ILE A 21 0.98 -2.74 -5.07
CA ILE A 21 0.43 -1.52 -5.65
C ILE A 21 -0.43 -1.94 -6.83
N VAL A 22 -1.72 -1.68 -6.72
CA VAL A 22 -2.72 -1.98 -7.74
C VAL A 22 -3.30 -0.66 -8.23
N THR A 23 -3.12 -0.36 -9.51
CA THR A 23 -3.72 0.81 -10.16
C THR A 23 -4.68 0.35 -11.23
N PHE A 24 -5.87 0.92 -11.25
CA PHE A 24 -6.86 0.66 -12.29
C PHE A 24 -7.70 1.90 -12.54
N ARG A 25 -8.23 2.04 -13.75
CA ARG A 25 -9.12 3.12 -14.12
C ARG A 25 -10.56 2.63 -14.08
N LEU A 26 -11.43 3.39 -13.41
CA LEU A 26 -12.88 3.19 -13.46
C LEU A 26 -13.50 4.41 -14.12
N GLY A 27 -13.85 4.28 -15.39
CA GLY A 27 -14.47 5.36 -16.18
C GLY A 27 -13.55 6.57 -16.32
N ALA A 28 -13.85 7.67 -15.62
CA ALA A 28 -13.08 8.90 -15.65
C ALA A 28 -12.10 9.05 -14.47
N VAL A 29 -12.04 8.08 -13.55
CA VAL A 29 -11.25 8.18 -12.32
C VAL A 29 -10.18 7.11 -12.30
N TYR A 30 -8.97 7.50 -11.92
CA TYR A 30 -7.88 6.57 -11.61
C TYR A 30 -7.95 6.20 -10.14
N HIS A 31 -7.93 4.90 -9.87
CA HIS A 31 -7.87 4.32 -8.54
C HIS A 31 -6.51 3.69 -8.34
N THR A 32 -5.84 4.07 -7.25
CA THR A 32 -4.59 3.46 -6.82
C THR A 32 -4.80 2.88 -5.44
N THR A 33 -4.57 1.58 -5.31
CA THR A 33 -4.64 0.84 -4.06
C THR A 33 -3.24 0.36 -3.71
N ILE A 34 -2.83 0.54 -2.46
CA ILE A 34 -1.56 0.02 -1.94
C ILE A 34 -1.89 -0.81 -0.72
N ASP A 35 -1.55 -2.09 -0.72
CA ASP A 35 -1.77 -3.00 0.40
C ASP A 35 -0.44 -3.61 0.89
N ASN A 36 -0.31 -3.83 2.20
CA ASN A 36 0.84 -4.52 2.80
C ASN A 36 0.50 -5.98 3.08
N THR A 37 1.37 -6.91 2.69
CA THR A 37 1.14 -8.36 2.76
C THR A 37 1.52 -9.01 4.11
N ASP A 38 2.08 -8.27 5.08
CA ASP A 38 2.60 -8.80 6.36
C ASP A 38 1.58 -8.69 7.54
N PRO A 39 1.68 -9.49 8.65
CA PRO A 39 0.76 -9.38 9.79
C PRO A 39 0.79 -7.96 10.42
N GLY A 40 -0.26 -7.18 10.14
CA GLY A 40 -0.29 -5.72 10.29
C GLY A 40 -0.78 -4.98 9.02
N ALA A 41 -1.20 -5.73 7.99
CA ALA A 41 -1.70 -5.29 6.70
C ALA A 41 -2.61 -4.05 6.80
N TRP A 42 -2.11 -2.93 6.28
CA TRP A 42 -2.85 -1.71 6.05
C TRP A 42 -3.05 -1.55 4.55
N VAL A 43 -4.17 -0.94 4.17
CA VAL A 43 -4.55 -0.72 2.77
C VAL A 43 -4.85 0.75 2.58
N VAL A 44 -4.14 1.38 1.67
CA VAL A 44 -4.42 2.74 1.18
C VAL A 44 -5.17 2.66 -0.11
N LYS A 45 -6.19 3.50 -0.24
CA LYS A 45 -6.93 3.68 -1.48
C LYS A 45 -6.96 5.17 -1.78
N ALA A 46 -6.40 5.55 -2.92
CA ALA A 46 -6.49 6.90 -3.44
C ALA A 46 -7.23 6.91 -4.77
N GLN A 47 -7.86 8.05 -5.03
CA GLN A 47 -8.62 8.31 -6.24
C GLN A 47 -8.22 9.68 -6.79
N GLY A 48 -8.08 9.78 -8.11
CA GLY A 48 -7.74 11.02 -8.79
C GLY A 48 -8.35 11.12 -10.17
N ALA A 49 -8.62 12.36 -10.62
CA ALA A 49 -9.06 12.65 -11.98
C ALA A 49 -7.96 12.38 -13.03
N SER A 50 -6.71 12.24 -12.58
CA SER A 50 -5.54 11.91 -13.39
C SER A 50 -4.67 10.89 -12.64
N LYS A 51 -3.98 10.04 -13.39
CA LYS A 51 -3.03 9.04 -12.85
C LYS A 51 -2.03 9.66 -11.86
N GLN A 52 -1.42 10.78 -12.23
CA GLN A 52 -0.44 11.47 -11.40
C GLN A 52 -1.03 12.00 -10.08
N ALA A 53 -2.24 12.56 -10.11
CA ALA A 53 -2.92 13.05 -8.91
C ALA A 53 -3.34 11.89 -7.96
N SER A 54 -3.72 10.74 -8.52
CA SER A 54 -4.01 9.52 -7.77
C SER A 54 -2.75 8.97 -7.11
N GLU A 55 -1.64 8.85 -7.87
CA GLU A 55 -0.37 8.35 -7.35
C GLU A 55 0.18 9.23 -6.22
N SER A 56 0.22 10.56 -6.40
CA SER A 56 0.73 11.45 -5.36
C SER A 56 -0.09 11.39 -4.06
N LYS A 57 -1.42 11.25 -4.15
CA LYS A 57 -2.28 11.05 -2.98
C LYS A 57 -2.07 9.70 -2.33
N ALA A 58 -1.96 8.64 -3.14
CA ALA A 58 -1.70 7.29 -2.63
C ALA A 58 -0.38 7.21 -1.90
N LEU A 59 0.66 7.85 -2.45
CA LEU A 59 2.00 7.89 -1.85
C LEU A 59 1.98 8.64 -0.51
N GLN A 60 1.39 9.84 -0.44
CA GLN A 60 1.30 10.58 0.82
C GLN A 60 0.55 9.80 1.91
N GLU A 61 -0.61 9.24 1.58
CA GLU A 61 -1.39 8.43 2.52
C GLU A 61 -0.61 7.19 2.96
N ALA A 62 0.10 6.54 2.03
CA ALA A 62 0.94 5.41 2.32
C ALA A 62 2.11 5.78 3.24
N GLU A 63 2.77 6.92 3.02
CA GLU A 63 3.84 7.42 3.89
C GLU A 63 3.32 7.70 5.31
N LEU A 64 2.18 8.38 5.45
CA LEU A 64 1.57 8.67 6.75
C LEU A 64 1.19 7.40 7.53
N LEU A 65 0.69 6.39 6.82
CA LEU A 65 0.38 5.09 7.43
C LEU A 65 1.64 4.31 7.77
N LEU A 66 2.68 4.38 6.94
CA LEU A 66 3.97 3.77 7.22
C LEU A 66 4.61 4.38 8.47
N GLU A 67 4.51 5.71 8.66
CA GLU A 67 4.97 6.38 9.88
C GLU A 67 4.21 5.92 11.13
N LYS A 68 2.87 5.78 11.03
CA LYS A 68 2.05 5.24 12.12
C LYS A 68 2.40 3.78 12.45
N VAL A 69 2.58 2.95 11.43
CA VAL A 69 2.94 1.53 11.58
C VAL A 69 4.34 1.37 12.17
N LYS A 70 5.31 2.16 11.71
CA LYS A 70 6.67 2.22 12.27
C LYS A 70 6.66 2.62 13.75
N LYS A 71 5.75 3.50 14.15
CA LYS A 71 5.57 3.90 15.55
C LYS A 71 4.89 2.82 16.40
N SER A 72 4.12 1.94 15.78
CA SER A 72 3.33 0.91 16.46
C SER A 72 4.02 -0.45 16.59
N LYS A 73 5.08 -0.73 15.81
CA LYS A 73 5.92 -1.93 15.96
C LYS A 73 7.33 -1.55 16.44
N PRO A 74 7.82 -2.01 17.62
CA PRO A 74 9.25 -2.19 17.78
C PRO A 74 9.75 -3.19 16.71
N PRO A 75 11.05 -3.19 16.34
CA PRO A 75 11.56 -4.18 15.40
C PRO A 75 11.21 -5.56 15.95
N THR A 76 10.38 -6.32 15.25
CA THR A 76 10.22 -7.73 15.54
C THR A 76 11.51 -8.42 15.09
N GLY A 77 12.58 -8.23 15.86
CA GLY A 77 13.37 -9.38 16.26
C GLY A 77 12.39 -10.32 16.93
N CYS A 78 11.80 -11.23 16.14
CA CYS A 78 11.21 -12.42 16.72
C CYS A 78 12.42 -13.22 17.21
N THR A 79 12.82 -12.91 18.43
CA THR A 79 13.79 -13.65 19.22
C THR A 79 13.45 -15.12 19.05
N SER A 80 14.39 -15.88 18.44
CA SER A 80 14.44 -17.33 18.59
C SER A 80 14.27 -17.61 20.08
N VAL A 81 13.15 -18.21 20.45
CA VAL A 81 12.86 -18.63 21.82
C VAL A 81 14.04 -19.48 22.34
N PRO A 82 14.73 -19.10 23.43
CA PRO A 82 15.54 -20.06 24.16
C PRO A 82 14.68 -20.67 25.27
N GLY A 83 14.52 -21.99 25.22
CA GLY A 83 14.19 -22.81 26.36
C GLY A 83 12.71 -23.20 26.51
N PHE A 84 12.41 -24.44 26.13
CA PHE A 84 12.21 -25.51 27.11
C PHE A 84 12.70 -26.84 26.54
#